data_AF-A0AAD7BEW4-F1
#
_entry.id   AF-A0AAD7BEW4-F1
#
_cell.length_a   1.000
_cell.length_b   1.000
_cell.length_c   1.000
_cell.angle_alpha   90.00
_cell.angle_beta   90.00
_cell.angle_gamma   90.00
#
_symmetry.space_group_name_H-M   'P 1'
#
loop_
_entity.id
_entity.type
_entity.pdbx_description
1 polymer ?
#
loop_
_entity_poly.entity_id
_entity_poly.type
_entity_poly.pdbx_seq_one_letter_code
_entity_poly.pdbx_strand_id
1 'polypeptide(L)'
;MSGRHPLDPGAPSRKRGSFLKFCIYTGLTLIGIILSMLLYAWGSAVWENLSHSRVYWQDDQVTDPSSVVRPLVDENQRFDIAVTIWAPFEHEEYLGHTEEKPIYSDIVFRDLRLADKHKSVNLTYKLPLAMFKRYSFYRQDLRASFVLIPTSPSLMDKVSDFSSVRSDAAYPWAPVRSWPFPLGAADSGPKTIADEALDSFGISMPLLELHAIGSKCPESYGTQSDDDDDDEEFSDIAPADMSNIVFYPKHAIERHPFVVTRTQIRVVDETHLFDRKLYNQEHRNLRSTSSRCGEGAYRGTEDLEQCARTYVSHGNWETRLALQVADGEPEYAYAPYMGYAAAAAGPKDLVQIPVSREICDYDHMASKKDPGFMDVNWQLSYSGRSPLKFFAADQIVQTNRVSFNETECKTVKAQESAELWNGLVGHRYYEDAHPRRRLFLISLLYILSSVDGMLTSSYWYTRTSTVGISVSGALLLVISQTFGVIVDSFSSFDDPH
;
A
#
# COMPACT_ATOMS: atom_id res chain seq x y z
N MET A 1 43.11 -73.40 38.38
CA MET A 1 43.80 -72.14 38.02
C MET A 1 43.84 -72.03 36.50
N SER A 2 42.99 -71.19 35.93
CA SER A 2 43.20 -70.56 34.61
C SER A 2 42.29 -69.34 34.57
N GLY A 3 42.89 -68.17 34.48
CA GLY A 3 42.29 -66.88 34.82
C GLY A 3 41.25 -66.42 33.82
N ARG A 4 40.12 -65.91 34.32
CA ARG A 4 39.24 -65.06 33.53
C ARG A 4 39.92 -63.71 33.40
N HIS A 5 40.35 -63.37 32.18
CA HIS A 5 40.75 -62.03 31.82
C HIS A 5 39.61 -61.05 32.15
N PRO A 6 39.85 -59.98 32.90
CA PRO A 6 38.86 -58.94 33.10
C PRO A 6 38.58 -58.28 31.75
N LEU A 7 37.31 -58.29 31.35
CA LEU A 7 36.81 -57.56 30.18
C LEU A 7 37.20 -56.09 30.35
N ASP A 8 37.84 -55.58 29.30
CA ASP A 8 38.31 -54.21 29.13
C ASP A 8 37.30 -53.20 29.74
N PRO A 9 37.68 -52.44 30.79
CA PRO A 9 36.80 -51.43 31.35
C PRO A 9 36.69 -50.33 30.30
N GLY A 10 35.59 -50.37 29.54
CA GLY A 10 35.35 -49.50 28.40
C GLY A 10 35.76 -48.05 28.66
N ALA A 11 36.24 -47.39 27.61
CA ALA A 11 36.88 -46.08 27.63
C ALA A 11 36.24 -45.11 28.66
N PRO A 12 37.06 -44.44 29.50
CA PRO A 12 36.55 -43.60 30.58
C PRO A 12 35.60 -42.53 30.03
N SER A 13 34.42 -42.42 30.64
CA SER A 13 33.42 -41.44 30.23
C SER A 13 34.04 -40.04 30.27
N ARG A 14 34.25 -39.43 29.10
CA ARG A 14 34.80 -38.08 29.00
C ARG A 14 33.86 -37.14 29.76
N LYS A 15 34.34 -36.48 30.82
CA LYS A 15 33.58 -35.48 31.59
C LYS A 15 33.10 -34.41 30.62
N ARG A 16 31.81 -34.40 30.30
CA ARG A 16 31.22 -33.39 29.41
C ARG A 16 31.33 -32.04 30.10
N GLY A 17 32.06 -31.12 29.48
CA GLY A 17 32.21 -29.77 30.00
C GLY A 17 30.85 -29.08 30.09
N SER A 18 30.50 -28.61 31.29
CA SER A 18 29.38 -27.70 31.58
C SER A 18 29.39 -26.43 30.71
N PHE A 19 30.56 -26.10 30.16
CA PHE A 19 30.86 -24.91 29.38
C PHE A 19 29.94 -24.72 28.16
N LEU A 20 29.54 -25.78 27.46
CA LEU A 20 28.72 -25.60 26.26
C LEU A 20 27.26 -25.23 26.58
N LYS A 21 26.69 -25.79 27.65
CA LYS A 21 25.35 -25.39 28.10
C LYS A 21 25.36 -23.91 28.46
N PHE A 22 26.42 -23.47 29.13
CA PHE A 22 26.65 -22.05 29.42
C PHE A 22 26.70 -21.23 28.12
N CYS A 23 27.49 -21.61 27.11
CA CYS A 23 27.58 -20.92 25.83
C CYS A 23 26.22 -20.79 25.11
N ILE A 24 25.41 -21.85 25.08
CA ILE A 24 24.09 -21.84 24.42
C ILE A 24 23.14 -20.89 25.14
N TYR A 25 23.02 -20.97 26.47
CA TYR A 25 22.13 -20.07 27.23
C TYR A 25 22.59 -18.63 27.15
N THR A 26 23.90 -18.36 27.22
CA THR A 26 24.44 -17.00 27.04
C THR A 26 24.19 -16.48 25.64
N GLY A 27 24.24 -17.34 24.61
CA GLY A 27 23.93 -16.95 23.24
C GLY A 27 22.46 -16.54 23.07
N LEU A 28 21.54 -17.34 23.60
CA LEU A 28 20.10 -17.04 23.54
C LEU A 28 19.74 -15.77 24.32
N THR A 29 20.30 -15.57 25.51
CA THR A 29 20.05 -14.35 26.29
C THR A 29 20.61 -13.12 25.59
N LEU A 30 21.81 -13.21 25.00
CA LEU A 30 22.38 -12.12 24.19
C LEU A 30 21.51 -11.80 22.98
N ILE A 31 21.02 -12.81 22.24
CA ILE A 31 20.10 -12.60 21.11
C ILE A 31 18.82 -11.92 21.58
N GLY A 32 18.23 -12.38 22.70
CA GLY A 32 17.03 -11.76 23.26
C GLY A 32 17.24 -10.30 23.68
N ILE A 33 18.39 -9.98 24.29
CA ILE A 33 18.76 -8.60 24.66
C ILE A 33 18.95 -7.75 23.40
N ILE A 34 19.68 -8.24 22.40
CA ILE A 34 19.91 -7.53 21.13
C ILE A 34 18.57 -7.23 20.44
N LEU A 35 17.68 -8.23 20.33
CA LEU A 35 16.35 -8.03 19.74
C LEU A 35 15.52 -7.02 20.53
N SER A 36 15.55 -7.07 21.86
CA SER A 36 14.85 -6.09 22.71
C SER A 36 15.40 -4.67 22.51
N MET A 37 16.72 -4.51 22.44
CA MET A 37 17.36 -3.22 22.17
C MET A 37 17.02 -2.70 20.77
N LEU A 38 17.01 -3.56 19.76
CA LEU A 38 16.62 -3.19 18.40
C LEU A 38 15.14 -2.77 18.33
N LEU A 39 14.24 -3.52 18.98
CA LEU A 39 12.82 -3.17 19.06
C LEU A 39 12.60 -1.85 19.80
N TYR A 40 13.35 -1.60 20.88
CA TYR A 40 13.30 -0.33 21.60
C TYR A 40 13.80 0.84 20.75
N ALA A 41 14.98 0.72 20.13
CA ALA A 41 15.56 1.76 19.30
C ALA A 41 14.68 2.06 18.07
N TRP A 42 14.12 1.03 17.44
CA TRP A 42 13.14 1.18 16.37
C TRP A 42 11.87 1.86 16.88
N GLY A 43 11.32 1.41 18.01
CA GLY A 43 10.13 1.99 18.63
C GLY A 43 10.30 3.47 19.00
N SER A 44 11.45 3.86 19.55
CA SER A 44 11.73 5.26 19.91
C SER A 44 11.92 6.13 18.67
N ALA A 45 12.66 5.68 17.66
CA ALA A 45 12.84 6.42 16.41
C ALA A 45 11.51 6.59 15.66
N VAL A 46 10.68 5.56 15.66
CA VAL A 46 9.32 5.61 15.11
C VAL A 46 8.46 6.60 15.90
N TRP A 47 8.51 6.57 17.24
CA TRP A 47 7.75 7.49 18.08
C TRP A 47 8.15 8.95 17.84
N GLU A 48 9.45 9.27 17.84
CA GLU A 48 9.94 10.63 17.63
C GLU A 48 9.55 11.17 16.26
N ASN A 49 9.72 10.38 15.20
CA ASN A 49 9.37 10.78 13.83
C ASN A 49 7.86 10.85 13.59
N LEU A 50 7.06 10.08 14.32
CA LEU A 50 5.61 10.11 14.20
C LEU A 50 4.93 11.17 15.05
N SER A 51 5.64 11.69 16.05
CA SER A 51 5.04 12.58 17.01
C SER A 51 4.86 13.96 16.38
N HIS A 52 3.76 14.07 15.63
CA HIS A 52 3.06 15.35 15.42
C HIS A 52 2.65 15.98 16.76
N SER A 53 2.86 15.28 17.87
CA SER A 53 2.72 15.75 19.25
C SER A 53 3.42 17.06 19.54
N ARG A 54 4.52 17.39 18.82
CA ARG A 54 5.17 18.70 18.95
C ARG A 54 4.24 19.86 18.60
N VAL A 55 3.24 19.62 17.76
CA VAL A 55 2.26 20.60 17.28
C VAL A 55 0.97 20.55 18.12
N TYR A 56 0.82 19.54 18.99
CA TYR A 56 -0.39 19.41 19.81
C TYR A 56 -0.45 20.52 20.86
N TRP A 57 -1.67 20.99 21.10
CA TRP A 57 -1.96 21.88 22.19
C TRP A 57 -1.74 21.15 23.53
N GLN A 58 -0.95 21.74 24.44
CA GLN A 58 -0.53 21.07 25.68
C GLN A 58 -1.44 21.36 26.88
N ASP A 59 -2.23 22.45 26.83
CA ASP A 59 -3.09 22.81 27.96
C ASP A 59 -4.42 22.06 27.92
N ASP A 60 -4.86 21.56 29.08
CA ASP A 60 -6.11 20.80 29.22
C ASP A 60 -7.37 21.64 28.90
N GLN A 61 -7.25 22.97 28.92
CA GLN A 61 -8.35 23.90 28.64
C GLN A 61 -7.96 24.92 27.59
N VAL A 62 -8.80 25.06 26.57
CA VAL A 62 -8.67 26.10 25.55
C VAL A 62 -9.34 27.36 26.08
N THR A 63 -8.54 28.33 26.50
CA THR A 63 -9.03 29.65 26.96
C THR A 63 -9.41 30.57 25.81
N ASP A 64 -8.73 30.43 24.67
CA ASP A 64 -8.95 31.21 23.45
C ASP A 64 -9.09 30.26 22.25
N PRO A 65 -10.29 30.06 21.68
CA PRO A 65 -10.48 29.21 20.51
C PRO A 65 -9.65 29.61 19.29
N SER A 66 -9.21 30.88 19.22
CA SER A 66 -8.39 31.39 18.11
C SER A 66 -6.90 31.02 18.24
N SER A 67 -6.46 30.53 19.40
CA SER A 67 -5.07 30.07 19.62
C SER A 67 -4.83 28.64 19.14
N VAL A 68 -5.90 27.90 18.83
CA VAL A 68 -5.86 26.51 18.40
C VAL A 68 -6.40 26.31 16.99
N VAL A 69 -6.03 25.19 16.38
CA VAL A 69 -6.66 24.68 15.15
C VAL A 69 -7.34 23.36 15.50
N ARG A 70 -8.65 23.28 15.25
CA ARG A 70 -9.47 22.10 15.58
C ARG A 70 -9.65 21.18 14.37
N PRO A 71 -9.92 19.88 14.56
CA PRO A 71 -10.27 19.01 13.45
C PRO A 71 -11.56 19.48 12.75
N LEU A 72 -11.59 19.41 11.42
CA LEU A 72 -12.83 19.58 10.64
C LEU A 72 -13.87 18.49 10.98
N VAL A 73 -13.39 17.28 11.21
CA VAL A 73 -14.18 16.09 11.56
C VAL A 73 -13.68 15.56 12.89
N ASP A 74 -14.50 15.68 13.93
CA ASP A 74 -14.20 15.11 15.24
C ASP A 74 -14.76 13.67 15.39
N GLU A 75 -14.70 13.10 16.59
CA GLU A 75 -15.17 11.73 16.87
C GLU A 75 -16.68 11.55 16.64
N ASN A 76 -17.46 12.63 16.71
CA ASN A 76 -18.92 12.61 16.63
C ASN A 76 -19.43 13.02 15.24
N GLN A 77 -18.65 13.79 14.50
CA GLN A 77 -18.97 14.26 13.16
C GLN A 77 -19.00 13.08 12.19
N ARG A 78 -20.15 12.93 11.53
CA ARG A 78 -20.35 11.97 10.44
C ARG A 78 -19.93 12.58 9.11
N PHE A 79 -19.53 11.74 8.17
CA PHE A 79 -19.15 12.17 6.83
C PHE A 79 -19.42 11.11 5.78
N ASP A 80 -19.50 11.57 4.55
CA ASP A 80 -19.61 10.75 3.35
C ASP A 80 -18.26 10.73 2.61
N ILE A 81 -18.02 9.71 1.78
CA ILE A 81 -16.91 9.68 0.83
C ILE A 81 -17.48 9.63 -0.58
N ALA A 82 -17.21 10.68 -1.34
CA ALA A 82 -17.47 10.75 -2.77
C ALA A 82 -16.31 10.14 -3.56
N VAL A 83 -16.63 9.47 -4.67
CA VAL A 83 -15.64 9.00 -5.65
C VAL A 83 -15.96 9.60 -7.02
N THR A 84 -14.91 9.92 -7.79
CA THR A 84 -15.02 10.24 -9.22
C THR A 84 -13.96 9.48 -9.98
N ILE A 85 -14.34 8.76 -11.03
CA ILE A 85 -13.42 8.05 -11.92
C ILE A 85 -13.23 8.89 -13.18
N TRP A 86 -11.98 9.24 -13.46
CA TRP A 86 -11.56 10.08 -14.57
C TRP A 86 -10.91 9.24 -15.65
N ALA A 87 -11.23 9.54 -16.90
CA ALA A 87 -10.61 8.95 -18.07
C ALA A 87 -10.43 10.01 -19.18
N PRO A 88 -9.33 9.99 -19.96
CA PRO A 88 -9.15 10.85 -21.11
C PRO A 88 -10.23 10.57 -22.16
N PHE A 89 -10.75 11.63 -22.76
CA PHE A 89 -11.66 11.51 -23.89
C PHE A 89 -10.94 11.68 -25.23
N GLU A 90 -11.46 11.07 -26.29
CA GLU A 90 -11.02 11.33 -27.67
C GLU A 90 -11.58 12.67 -28.13
N HIS A 91 -10.82 13.74 -27.90
CA HIS A 91 -10.97 14.97 -28.66
C HIS A 91 -9.65 15.31 -29.33
N GLU A 92 -9.76 15.92 -30.52
CA GLU A 92 -8.62 16.25 -31.37
C GLU A 92 -7.54 16.92 -30.52
N GLU A 93 -6.35 16.32 -30.59
CA GLU A 93 -5.16 16.64 -29.79
C GLU A 93 -4.57 17.98 -30.24
N TYR A 94 -5.33 19.07 -30.11
CA TYR A 94 -4.94 20.35 -30.70
C TYR A 94 -3.90 21.11 -29.88
N LEU A 95 -3.63 20.72 -28.62
CA LEU A 95 -2.70 21.44 -27.73
C LEU A 95 -1.90 20.53 -26.75
N GLY A 96 -1.91 19.21 -26.92
CA GLY A 96 -1.20 18.29 -26.00
C GLY A 96 -1.76 18.22 -24.58
N HIS A 97 -2.96 18.78 -24.33
CA HIS A 97 -3.72 18.58 -23.11
C HIS A 97 -4.87 17.62 -23.40
N THR A 98 -4.78 16.41 -22.88
CA THR A 98 -5.89 15.46 -22.94
C THR A 98 -6.94 15.88 -21.92
N GLU A 99 -8.12 16.29 -22.39
CA GLU A 99 -9.25 16.59 -21.51
C GLU A 99 -9.73 15.31 -20.83
N GLU A 100 -9.64 15.26 -19.50
CA GLU A 100 -10.19 14.18 -18.70
C GLU A 100 -11.70 14.39 -18.51
N LYS A 101 -12.48 13.33 -18.69
CA LYS A 101 -13.92 13.33 -18.41
C LYS A 101 -14.25 12.33 -17.31
N PRO A 102 -15.19 12.66 -16.40
CA PRO A 102 -15.65 11.71 -15.40
C PRO A 102 -16.51 10.64 -16.08
N ILE A 103 -16.13 9.36 -15.94
CA ILE A 103 -16.92 8.21 -16.41
C ILE A 103 -17.86 7.67 -15.31
N TYR A 104 -17.59 8.02 -14.06
CA TYR A 104 -18.41 7.70 -12.90
C TYR A 104 -18.23 8.78 -11.82
N SER A 105 -19.29 9.19 -11.13
CA SER A 105 -19.17 10.00 -9.91
C SER A 105 -20.40 9.84 -9.01
N ASP A 106 -20.19 9.44 -7.74
CA ASP A 106 -21.24 9.32 -6.72
C ASP A 106 -20.63 9.21 -5.30
N ILE A 107 -21.49 9.19 -4.28
CA ILE A 107 -21.15 8.88 -2.88
C ILE A 107 -21.12 7.36 -2.69
N VAL A 108 -19.93 6.82 -2.37
CA VAL A 108 -19.70 5.38 -2.19
C VAL A 108 -19.81 4.91 -0.74
N PHE A 109 -19.49 5.78 0.21
CA PHE A 109 -19.71 5.52 1.62
C PHE A 109 -20.52 6.65 2.22
N ARG A 110 -21.57 6.29 2.95
CA ARG A 110 -22.44 7.24 3.64
C ARG A 110 -22.29 7.09 5.14
N ASP A 111 -22.43 8.19 5.84
CA ASP A 111 -22.63 8.22 7.29
C ASP A 111 -21.49 7.54 8.09
N LEU A 112 -20.25 7.72 7.62
CA LEU A 112 -19.05 7.18 8.24
C LEU A 112 -18.62 8.00 9.46
N ARG A 113 -17.89 7.34 10.36
CA ARG A 113 -17.11 7.96 11.45
C ARG A 113 -15.62 7.66 11.29
N LEU A 114 -14.76 8.47 11.92
CA LEU A 114 -13.31 8.20 11.99
C LEU A 114 -12.99 6.87 12.68
N ALA A 115 -13.82 6.43 13.64
CA ALA A 115 -13.63 5.15 14.31
C ALA A 115 -14.07 3.91 13.49
N ASP A 116 -14.81 4.11 12.40
CA ASP A 116 -15.36 3.02 11.60
C ASP A 116 -14.26 2.24 10.87
N LYS A 117 -14.43 0.91 10.82
CA LYS A 117 -13.47 -0.03 10.24
C LYS A 117 -14.18 -1.05 9.37
N HIS A 118 -13.46 -1.58 8.38
CA HIS A 118 -13.90 -2.70 7.56
C HIS A 118 -15.22 -2.46 6.82
N LYS A 119 -15.50 -1.22 6.45
CA LYS A 119 -16.62 -0.91 5.56
C LYS A 119 -16.19 -1.25 4.14
N SER A 120 -17.07 -1.87 3.36
CA SER A 120 -16.78 -2.18 1.96
C SER A 120 -18.01 -2.00 1.08
N VAL A 121 -17.78 -1.67 -0.17
CA VAL A 121 -18.81 -1.51 -1.20
C VAL A 121 -18.23 -1.98 -2.53
N ASN A 122 -19.06 -2.66 -3.32
CA ASN A 122 -18.71 -3.06 -4.68
C ASN A 122 -19.32 -2.06 -5.65
N LEU A 123 -18.48 -1.42 -6.44
CA LEU A 123 -18.85 -0.46 -7.45
C LEU A 123 -18.77 -1.12 -8.83
N THR A 124 -19.79 -0.96 -9.67
CA THR A 124 -19.72 -1.37 -11.07
C THR A 124 -19.76 -0.15 -11.99
N TYR A 125 -18.80 -0.04 -12.91
CA TYR A 125 -18.76 1.04 -13.90
C TYR A 125 -18.34 0.52 -15.29
N LYS A 126 -18.68 1.30 -16.32
CA LYS A 126 -18.35 0.99 -17.71
C LYS A 126 -17.10 1.74 -18.14
N LEU A 127 -16.05 1.00 -18.46
CA LEU A 127 -14.78 1.52 -18.90
C LEU A 127 -14.72 1.59 -20.44
N PRO A 128 -14.65 2.78 -21.06
CA PRO A 128 -14.44 2.90 -22.50
C PRO A 128 -13.05 2.38 -22.90
N LEU A 129 -12.99 1.54 -23.94
CA LEU A 129 -11.74 0.85 -24.30
C LEU A 129 -10.92 1.55 -25.39
N ALA A 130 -11.48 2.54 -26.06
CA ALA A 130 -10.83 3.25 -27.18
C ALA A 130 -9.51 3.91 -26.75
N MET A 131 -9.48 4.52 -25.56
CA MET A 131 -8.30 5.21 -25.01
C MET A 131 -7.06 4.30 -24.84
N PHE A 132 -7.24 3.01 -24.54
CA PHE A 132 -6.12 2.09 -24.29
C PHE A 132 -5.43 1.60 -25.57
N LYS A 133 -5.99 1.93 -26.74
CA LYS A 133 -5.36 1.66 -28.03
C LYS A 133 -4.34 2.73 -28.42
N ARG A 134 -4.29 3.85 -27.69
CA ARG A 134 -3.34 4.92 -27.96
C ARG A 134 -1.91 4.43 -27.73
N TYR A 135 -1.01 4.99 -28.52
CA TYR A 135 0.42 4.71 -28.41
C TYR A 135 0.96 5.20 -27.06
N SER A 136 0.68 6.45 -26.72
CA SER A 136 1.00 7.06 -25.43
C SER A 136 -0.18 6.90 -24.46
N PHE A 137 0.09 6.24 -23.34
CA PHE A 137 -0.87 6.06 -22.25
C PHE A 137 -0.12 5.89 -20.93
N TYR A 138 -0.62 6.53 -19.87
CA TYR A 138 0.02 6.61 -18.56
C TYR A 138 -0.84 6.00 -17.45
N ARG A 139 -0.24 5.66 -16.30
CA ARG A 139 -0.98 5.12 -15.14
C ARG A 139 -2.05 6.07 -14.62
N GLN A 140 -1.84 7.37 -14.77
CA GLN A 140 -2.73 8.42 -14.29
C GLN A 140 -3.93 8.66 -15.21
N ASP A 141 -3.87 8.20 -16.47
CA ASP A 141 -4.94 8.42 -17.43
C ASP A 141 -6.24 7.70 -17.02
N LEU A 142 -6.16 6.60 -16.24
CA LEU A 142 -7.33 6.07 -15.53
C LEU A 142 -7.09 6.24 -14.04
N ARG A 143 -7.81 7.16 -13.41
CA ARG A 143 -7.63 7.49 -11.98
C ARG A 143 -8.95 7.66 -11.26
N ALA A 144 -8.94 7.41 -9.96
CA ALA A 144 -10.04 7.74 -9.06
C ALA A 144 -9.64 8.90 -8.14
N SER A 145 -10.55 9.86 -7.98
CA SER A 145 -10.49 10.88 -6.94
C SER A 145 -11.47 10.53 -5.82
N PHE A 146 -11.04 10.72 -4.57
CA PHE A 146 -11.87 10.55 -3.38
C PHE A 146 -11.90 11.84 -2.58
N VAL A 147 -13.10 12.26 -2.18
CA VAL A 147 -13.31 13.47 -1.39
C VAL A 147 -14.21 13.14 -0.20
N LEU A 148 -13.80 13.56 1.00
CA LEU A 148 -14.58 13.42 2.22
C LEU A 148 -15.50 14.63 2.38
N ILE A 149 -16.77 14.38 2.62
CA ILE A 149 -17.82 15.41 2.74
C ILE A 149 -18.45 15.30 4.14
N PRO A 150 -18.15 16.22 5.08
CA PRO A 150 -18.79 16.23 6.39
C PRO A 150 -20.30 16.44 6.28
N THR A 151 -21.09 15.70 7.05
CA THR A 151 -22.55 15.84 7.10
C THR A 151 -22.94 17.12 7.85
N SER A 152 -23.77 17.97 7.25
CA SER A 152 -24.26 19.17 7.93
C SER A 152 -25.20 18.83 9.12
N PRO A 153 -25.21 19.63 10.20
CA PRO A 153 -24.37 20.81 10.44
C PRO A 153 -22.91 20.42 10.74
N SER A 154 -21.96 21.10 10.12
CA SER A 154 -20.52 20.87 10.30
C SER A 154 -19.73 22.17 10.31
N LEU A 155 -18.44 22.11 10.65
CA LEU A 155 -17.54 23.26 10.50
C LEU A 155 -17.33 23.67 9.04
N MET A 156 -17.56 22.76 8.09
CA MET A 156 -17.48 23.06 6.65
C MET A 156 -18.51 24.11 6.23
N ASP A 157 -19.70 24.11 6.84
CA ASP A 157 -20.76 25.08 6.56
C ASP A 157 -20.39 26.52 6.95
N LYS A 158 -19.30 26.69 7.71
CA LYS A 158 -18.79 27.97 8.20
C LYS A 158 -17.50 28.41 7.51
N VAL A 159 -17.01 27.67 6.51
CA VAL A 159 -15.75 28.01 5.84
C VAL A 159 -15.92 29.29 5.04
N SER A 160 -15.05 30.26 5.30
CA SER A 160 -15.00 31.53 4.56
C SER A 160 -13.82 31.62 3.61
N ASP A 161 -12.73 30.91 3.91
CA ASP A 161 -11.49 30.88 3.12
C ASP A 161 -10.70 29.61 3.44
N PHE A 162 -9.79 29.21 2.55
CA PHE A 162 -8.90 28.07 2.77
C PHE A 162 -7.53 28.26 2.15
N SER A 163 -6.54 27.54 2.68
CA SER A 163 -5.20 27.45 2.13
C SER A 163 -4.82 26.00 2.01
N SER A 164 -4.55 25.54 0.79
CA SER A 164 -4.02 24.22 0.51
C SER A 164 -2.56 24.29 0.07
N VAL A 165 -1.84 23.21 0.33
CA VAL A 165 -0.49 22.94 -0.16
C VAL A 165 -0.50 22.69 -1.67
N ARG A 166 -1.63 22.25 -2.23
CA ARG A 166 -1.80 22.04 -3.68
C ARG A 166 -2.08 23.38 -4.35
N SER A 167 -1.36 23.68 -5.43
CA SER A 167 -1.68 24.86 -6.25
C SER A 167 -2.71 24.50 -7.31
N ASP A 168 -3.79 25.27 -7.38
CA ASP A 168 -4.91 25.04 -8.31
C ASP A 168 -4.50 25.18 -9.78
N ALA A 169 -3.38 25.85 -10.06
CA ALA A 169 -2.92 26.14 -11.41
C ALA A 169 -1.93 25.11 -11.99
N ALA A 170 -1.27 24.29 -11.15
CA ALA A 170 -0.14 23.48 -11.61
C ALA A 170 -0.45 22.00 -11.85
N TYR A 171 -1.58 21.47 -11.36
CA TYR A 171 -1.87 20.03 -11.42
C TYR A 171 -3.18 19.71 -12.15
N PRO A 172 -3.14 19.18 -13.40
CA PRO A 172 -4.35 18.72 -14.09
C PRO A 172 -5.02 17.53 -13.38
N TRP A 173 -4.29 16.84 -12.49
CA TRP A 173 -4.75 15.65 -11.76
C TRP A 173 -5.21 15.93 -10.33
N ALA A 174 -5.71 17.14 -10.07
CA ALA A 174 -6.25 17.46 -8.75
C ALA A 174 -7.36 16.45 -8.37
N PRO A 175 -7.47 16.08 -7.07
CA PRO A 175 -8.45 15.12 -6.59
C PRO A 175 -9.82 15.76 -6.43
N VAL A 176 -10.38 16.23 -7.54
CA VAL A 176 -11.64 16.95 -7.58
C VAL A 176 -12.81 15.98 -7.79
N ARG A 177 -13.97 16.34 -7.24
CA ARG A 177 -15.24 15.71 -7.63
C ARG A 177 -15.61 16.16 -9.05
N SER A 178 -16.41 15.35 -9.75
CA SER A 178 -17.06 15.85 -10.97
C SER A 178 -17.92 17.07 -10.65
N TRP A 179 -18.11 17.95 -11.62
CA TRP A 179 -19.03 19.05 -11.47
C TRP A 179 -19.95 19.15 -12.70
N PRO A 180 -21.28 19.08 -12.54
CA PRO A 180 -22.02 18.92 -11.29
C PRO A 180 -21.79 17.54 -10.62
N PHE A 181 -22.13 17.46 -9.32
CA PHE A 181 -21.99 16.25 -8.50
C PHE A 181 -23.35 15.84 -7.89
N PRO A 182 -23.75 14.55 -7.94
CA PRO A 182 -23.11 13.44 -8.65
C PRO A 182 -23.15 13.58 -10.17
N LEU A 183 -22.51 12.67 -10.90
CA LEU A 183 -22.48 12.72 -12.37
C LEU A 183 -23.91 12.63 -12.94
N GLY A 184 -24.29 13.60 -13.77
CA GLY A 184 -25.64 13.70 -14.33
C GLY A 184 -26.65 14.47 -13.47
N ALA A 185 -26.22 15.04 -12.34
CA ALA A 185 -27.03 15.99 -11.58
C ALA A 185 -27.31 17.28 -12.39
N ALA A 186 -28.35 17.99 -12.00
CA ALA A 186 -28.65 19.31 -12.57
C ALA A 186 -27.50 20.29 -12.30
N ASP A 187 -27.34 21.26 -13.19
CA ASP A 187 -26.34 22.32 -13.02
C ASP A 187 -26.58 23.06 -11.69
N SER A 188 -25.63 22.93 -10.77
CA SER A 188 -25.63 23.56 -9.44
C SER A 188 -25.01 24.94 -9.43
N GLY A 189 -24.65 25.50 -10.61
CA GLY A 189 -23.92 26.76 -10.72
C GLY A 189 -22.42 26.58 -10.48
N PRO A 190 -21.64 27.65 -10.27
CA PRO A 190 -20.23 27.55 -9.97
C PRO A 190 -19.98 26.90 -8.60
N LYS A 191 -18.82 26.27 -8.43
CA LYS A 191 -18.38 25.72 -7.13
C LYS A 191 -18.33 26.84 -6.08
N THR A 192 -18.80 26.53 -4.87
CA THR A 192 -18.65 27.43 -3.73
C THR A 192 -17.24 27.32 -3.13
N ILE A 193 -16.84 28.28 -2.28
CA ILE A 193 -15.57 28.20 -1.54
C ILE A 193 -15.52 26.92 -0.69
N ALA A 194 -16.65 26.48 -0.12
CA ALA A 194 -16.73 25.22 0.61
C ALA A 194 -16.49 24.02 -0.31
N ASP A 195 -17.01 24.02 -1.54
CA ASP A 195 -16.76 22.95 -2.51
C ASP A 195 -15.30 22.87 -2.95
N GLU A 196 -14.66 24.02 -3.17
CA GLU A 196 -13.23 24.09 -3.49
C GLU A 196 -12.37 23.63 -2.31
N ALA A 197 -12.71 24.06 -1.09
CA ALA A 197 -12.04 23.64 0.12
C ALA A 197 -12.14 22.11 0.32
N LEU A 198 -13.32 21.52 0.12
CA LEU A 198 -13.56 20.07 0.17
C LEU A 198 -12.67 19.31 -0.83
N ASP A 199 -12.64 19.76 -2.08
CA ASP A 199 -11.85 19.12 -3.12
C ASP A 199 -10.34 19.24 -2.86
N SER A 200 -9.90 20.31 -2.18
CA SER A 200 -8.48 20.60 -1.95
C SER A 200 -7.74 19.57 -1.09
N PHE A 201 -8.45 18.85 -0.21
CA PHE A 201 -7.89 17.78 0.65
C PHE A 201 -8.31 16.37 0.23
N GLY A 202 -8.91 16.22 -0.96
CA GLY A 202 -9.15 14.92 -1.56
C GLY A 202 -7.87 14.13 -1.83
N ILE A 203 -7.99 12.90 -2.29
CA ILE A 203 -6.85 12.12 -2.81
C ILE A 203 -7.16 11.59 -4.20
N SER A 204 -6.13 11.42 -5.03
CA SER A 204 -6.23 10.77 -6.33
C SER A 204 -5.34 9.54 -6.34
N MET A 205 -5.80 8.46 -6.95
CA MET A 205 -5.02 7.25 -7.16
C MET A 205 -5.16 6.74 -8.59
N PRO A 206 -4.09 6.19 -9.20
CA PRO A 206 -4.22 5.47 -10.45
C PRO A 206 -5.06 4.21 -10.23
N LEU A 207 -5.94 3.91 -11.17
CA LEU A 207 -6.67 2.63 -11.27
C LEU A 207 -6.04 1.71 -12.31
N LEU A 208 -4.86 2.06 -12.81
CA LEU A 208 -4.16 1.33 -13.84
C LEU A 208 -2.79 0.89 -13.38
N GLU A 209 -2.49 -0.37 -13.66
CA GLU A 209 -1.13 -0.88 -13.69
C GLU A 209 -0.71 -1.30 -15.11
N LEU A 210 0.57 -1.08 -15.43
CA LEU A 210 1.18 -1.44 -16.70
C LEU A 210 2.18 -2.56 -16.45
N HIS A 211 1.95 -3.73 -17.06
CA HIS A 211 2.76 -4.93 -16.85
C HIS A 211 3.30 -5.44 -18.18
N ALA A 212 4.53 -5.95 -18.18
CA ALA A 212 5.09 -6.57 -19.37
C ALA A 212 4.27 -7.82 -19.73
N ILE A 213 3.98 -7.98 -21.02
CA ILE A 213 3.37 -9.21 -21.56
C ILE A 213 4.26 -9.77 -22.66
N GLY A 214 4.23 -11.09 -22.83
CA GLY A 214 4.86 -11.70 -24.00
C GLY A 214 4.17 -11.25 -25.29
N SER A 215 4.96 -10.91 -26.32
CA SER A 215 4.44 -10.59 -27.64
C SER A 215 3.53 -11.71 -28.13
N LYS A 216 2.32 -11.36 -28.59
CA LYS A 216 1.40 -12.29 -29.27
C LYS A 216 1.68 -12.38 -30.76
N CYS A 217 2.39 -11.42 -31.33
CA CYS A 217 2.81 -11.52 -32.71
C CYS A 217 3.79 -12.69 -32.88
N PRO A 218 3.60 -13.54 -33.91
CA PRO A 218 4.55 -14.60 -34.22
C PRO A 218 5.92 -13.95 -34.45
N GLU A 219 6.96 -14.51 -33.85
CA GLU A 219 8.34 -14.10 -34.12
C GLU A 219 8.50 -14.02 -35.64
N SER A 220 8.74 -12.82 -36.16
CA SER A 220 9.00 -12.70 -37.58
C SER A 220 10.31 -13.44 -37.83
N TYR A 221 10.22 -14.61 -38.47
CA TYR A 221 11.38 -15.38 -38.91
C TYR A 221 12.37 -14.44 -39.61
N GLY A 222 13.46 -14.04 -38.93
CA GLY A 222 14.55 -13.34 -39.61
C GLY A 222 15.32 -12.26 -38.84
N THR A 223 15.08 -12.00 -37.57
CA THR A 223 16.02 -11.17 -36.80
C THR A 223 16.40 -11.91 -35.52
N GLN A 224 17.44 -12.74 -35.65
CA GLN A 224 18.30 -13.08 -34.51
C GLN A 224 18.79 -11.75 -33.93
N SER A 225 18.11 -11.21 -32.92
CA SER A 225 18.83 -10.46 -31.90
C SER A 225 19.65 -11.52 -31.17
N ASP A 226 20.96 -11.41 -31.29
CA ASP A 226 21.89 -12.09 -30.40
C ASP A 226 21.69 -11.45 -29.01
N ASP A 227 20.64 -11.87 -28.30
CA ASP A 227 20.43 -11.58 -26.89
C ASP A 227 21.29 -12.58 -26.11
N ASP A 228 22.55 -12.20 -25.89
CA ASP A 228 23.40 -12.82 -24.88
C ASP A 228 22.70 -12.69 -23.51
N ASP A 229 22.36 -13.84 -22.94
CA ASP A 229 21.85 -14.05 -21.60
C ASP A 229 22.86 -13.56 -20.54
N ASP A 230 22.93 -12.25 -20.30
CA ASP A 230 23.44 -11.70 -19.05
C ASP A 230 22.25 -11.22 -18.21
N ASP A 231 21.79 -12.13 -17.33
CA ASP A 231 20.92 -11.86 -16.20
C ASP A 231 21.59 -10.86 -15.23
N GLU A 232 21.69 -9.58 -15.62
CA GLU A 232 21.95 -8.52 -14.66
C GLU A 232 20.65 -8.19 -13.92
N GLU A 233 20.56 -8.76 -12.73
CA GLU A 233 19.67 -8.39 -11.64
C GLU A 233 19.71 -6.85 -11.47
N PHE A 234 18.74 -6.17 -12.10
CA PHE A 234 18.58 -4.72 -12.06
C PHE A 234 18.26 -4.28 -10.63
N SER A 235 19.31 -4.07 -9.85
CA SER A 235 19.20 -3.41 -8.55
C SER A 235 19.03 -1.92 -8.79
N ASP A 236 17.88 -1.41 -8.36
CA ASP A 236 17.51 0.01 -8.34
C ASP A 236 18.48 0.82 -7.45
N ILE A 237 19.64 1.22 -7.99
CA ILE A 237 20.45 2.33 -7.44
C ILE A 237 21.08 3.10 -8.61
N ALA A 238 20.45 4.19 -9.03
CA ALA A 238 21.10 5.23 -9.84
C ALA A 238 22.10 6.02 -8.97
N PRO A 239 23.22 6.57 -9.52
CA PRO A 239 23.09 7.87 -10.21
C PRO A 239 24.07 8.19 -11.35
N ALA A 240 23.67 9.21 -12.12
CA ALA A 240 24.45 10.18 -12.91
C ALA A 240 25.00 9.76 -14.29
N ASP A 241 24.28 10.15 -15.35
CA ASP A 241 24.67 11.29 -16.22
C ASP A 241 23.59 11.46 -17.31
N MET A 242 22.68 12.41 -17.11
CA MET A 242 21.52 12.63 -17.98
C MET A 242 21.65 13.98 -18.66
N SER A 243 22.24 13.99 -19.86
CA SER A 243 22.06 15.09 -20.79
C SER A 243 21.54 14.58 -22.14
N ASN A 244 20.31 14.99 -22.45
CA ASN A 244 19.72 15.08 -23.79
C ASN A 244 19.43 13.80 -24.57
N ILE A 245 18.60 12.91 -24.01
CA ILE A 245 17.69 12.11 -24.83
C ILE A 245 16.30 12.22 -24.21
N VAL A 246 15.39 12.89 -24.91
CA VAL A 246 13.95 12.79 -24.63
C VAL A 246 13.55 11.36 -24.99
N PHE A 247 13.72 10.45 -24.03
CA PHE A 247 13.19 9.10 -24.10
C PHE A 247 11.68 9.20 -23.96
N TYR A 248 10.98 9.27 -25.09
CA TYR A 248 9.63 8.72 -25.12
C TYR A 248 9.79 7.22 -24.85
N PRO A 249 9.21 6.64 -23.78
CA PRO A 249 9.33 5.21 -23.58
C PRO A 249 8.65 4.50 -24.76
N LYS A 250 9.46 3.86 -25.63
CA LYS A 250 9.01 2.89 -26.64
C LYS A 250 8.15 1.77 -26.03
N HIS A 251 8.18 1.62 -24.70
CA HIS A 251 7.65 0.54 -23.89
C HIS A 251 6.14 0.54 -23.63
N ALA A 252 5.38 1.55 -24.06
CA ALA A 252 3.93 1.51 -23.85
C ALA A 252 3.29 0.35 -24.62
N ILE A 253 3.81 -0.03 -25.81
CA ILE A 253 3.33 -1.22 -26.53
C ILE A 253 3.74 -2.51 -25.82
N GLU A 254 4.92 -2.54 -25.21
CA GLU A 254 5.48 -3.72 -24.51
C GLU A 254 4.78 -4.01 -23.19
N ARG A 255 4.07 -3.02 -22.64
CA ARG A 255 3.31 -3.16 -21.40
C ARG A 255 1.81 -3.14 -21.64
N HIS A 256 1.16 -4.16 -21.13
CA HIS A 256 -0.28 -4.30 -21.19
C HIS A 256 -0.96 -3.61 -20.00
N PRO A 257 -2.09 -2.91 -20.23
CA PRO A 257 -2.84 -2.28 -19.17
C PRO A 257 -3.72 -3.27 -18.38
N PHE A 258 -3.68 -3.16 -17.06
CA PHE A 258 -4.53 -3.87 -16.11
C PHE A 258 -5.28 -2.87 -15.23
N VAL A 259 -6.57 -3.11 -15.03
CA VAL A 259 -7.41 -2.31 -14.13
C VAL A 259 -7.32 -2.86 -12.72
N VAL A 260 -7.08 -1.98 -11.76
CA VAL A 260 -7.12 -2.27 -10.33
C VAL A 260 -8.57 -2.44 -9.90
N THR A 261 -8.93 -3.61 -9.39
CA THR A 261 -10.29 -3.94 -8.94
C THR A 261 -10.46 -3.99 -7.43
N ARG A 262 -9.42 -3.65 -6.65
CA ARG A 262 -9.52 -3.51 -5.20
C ARG A 262 -8.77 -2.29 -4.69
N THR A 263 -9.39 -1.57 -3.75
CA THR A 263 -8.77 -0.40 -3.12
C THR A 263 -9.17 -0.29 -1.66
N GLN A 264 -8.23 0.16 -0.83
CA GLN A 264 -8.49 0.53 0.54
C GLN A 264 -8.19 2.01 0.78
N ILE A 265 -9.25 2.76 1.11
CA ILE A 265 -9.18 4.14 1.59
C ILE A 265 -8.94 4.10 3.10
N ARG A 266 -8.02 4.95 3.54
CA ARG A 266 -7.68 5.13 4.95
C ARG A 266 -7.82 6.61 5.29
N VAL A 267 -8.47 6.90 6.41
CA VAL A 267 -8.54 8.27 6.95
C VAL A 267 -7.87 8.26 8.31
N VAL A 268 -7.03 9.26 8.57
CA VAL A 268 -6.38 9.39 9.87
C VAL A 268 -7.39 9.92 10.88
N ASP A 269 -7.56 9.15 11.95
CA ASP A 269 -8.34 9.49 13.13
C ASP A 269 -7.48 10.37 14.04
N GLU A 270 -7.34 11.63 13.62
CA GLU A 270 -6.61 12.69 14.33
C GLU A 270 -7.62 13.74 14.77
N THR A 271 -7.84 13.81 16.08
CA THR A 271 -8.84 14.66 16.73
C THR A 271 -8.22 15.63 17.72
N HIS A 272 -6.89 15.60 17.90
CA HIS A 272 -6.20 16.51 18.79
C HIS A 272 -6.28 17.95 18.30
N LEU A 273 -6.30 18.89 19.24
CA LEU A 273 -6.14 20.31 18.94
C LEU A 273 -4.68 20.62 18.67
N PHE A 274 -4.43 21.46 17.67
CA PHE A 274 -3.08 21.91 17.34
C PHE A 274 -2.85 23.34 17.82
N ASP A 275 -1.65 23.63 18.29
CA ASP A 275 -1.20 25.01 18.50
C ASP A 275 -1.17 25.74 17.15
N ARG A 276 -1.91 26.85 17.03
CA ARG A 276 -2.05 27.58 15.76
C ARG A 276 -0.73 28.11 15.23
N LYS A 277 0.19 28.52 16.09
CA LYS A 277 1.48 29.07 15.65
C LYS A 277 2.34 27.96 15.06
N LEU A 278 2.44 26.82 15.73
CA LEU A 278 3.20 25.67 15.25
C LEU A 278 2.55 25.05 14.01
N TYR A 279 1.22 24.89 13.99
CA TYR A 279 0.50 24.42 12.81
C TYR A 279 0.75 25.30 11.58
N ASN A 280 0.65 26.62 11.73
CA ASN A 280 0.91 27.55 10.63
C ASN A 280 2.37 27.56 10.19
N GLN A 281 3.31 27.21 11.07
CA GLN A 281 4.70 27.02 10.69
C GLN A 281 4.85 25.77 9.82
N GLU A 282 4.27 24.63 10.23
CA GLU A 282 4.32 23.39 9.44
C GLU A 282 3.59 23.51 8.10
N HIS A 283 2.40 24.11 8.06
CA HIS A 283 1.68 24.36 6.82
C HIS A 283 2.48 25.22 5.84
N ARG A 284 3.16 26.28 6.32
CA ARG A 284 4.01 27.14 5.47
C ARG A 284 5.27 26.42 5.00
N ASN A 285 5.90 25.64 5.87
CA ASN A 285 7.05 24.81 5.51
C ASN A 285 6.67 23.79 4.44
N LEU A 286 5.53 23.12 4.60
CA LEU A 286 5.03 22.14 3.64
C LEU A 286 4.67 22.82 2.31
N ARG A 287 4.03 23.98 2.33
CA ARG A 287 3.71 24.73 1.10
C ARG A 287 4.96 25.19 0.34
N SER A 288 6.02 25.58 1.05
CA SER A 288 7.26 26.00 0.39
C SER A 288 8.05 24.82 -0.19
N THR A 289 8.01 23.64 0.43
CA THR A 289 8.66 22.43 -0.11
C THR A 289 7.85 21.79 -1.23
N SER A 290 6.53 21.69 -1.07
CA SER A 290 5.60 21.13 -2.06
C SER A 290 5.40 21.99 -3.31
N SER A 291 5.63 23.31 -3.26
CA SER A 291 5.57 24.15 -4.47
C SER A 291 6.51 23.68 -5.58
N ARG A 292 7.52 22.87 -5.24
CA ARG A 292 8.42 22.20 -6.20
C ARG A 292 7.76 21.04 -6.95
N CYS A 293 6.70 20.46 -6.39
CA CYS A 293 5.84 19.53 -7.09
C CYS A 293 5.06 20.30 -8.16
N GLY A 294 5.52 20.23 -9.42
CA GLY A 294 4.84 20.81 -10.58
C GLY A 294 5.64 21.89 -11.31
N GLU A 295 6.50 22.66 -10.64
CA GLU A 295 7.29 23.74 -11.29
C GLU A 295 8.41 23.22 -12.22
N GLY A 296 8.75 21.92 -12.15
CA GLY A 296 9.71 21.27 -13.06
C GLY A 296 9.13 20.15 -13.93
N ALA A 297 7.86 19.77 -13.74
CA ALA A 297 7.24 18.59 -14.35
C ALA A 297 6.80 18.80 -15.83
N TYR A 298 7.43 19.75 -16.53
CA TYR A 298 7.22 19.90 -17.96
C TYR A 298 7.93 18.77 -18.71
N ARG A 299 7.13 17.79 -19.12
CA ARG A 299 7.45 16.71 -20.09
C ARG A 299 8.46 15.67 -19.62
N GLY A 300 7.93 14.62 -18.99
CA GLY A 300 8.30 13.26 -19.38
C GLY A 300 9.15 12.45 -18.41
N THR A 301 9.53 12.98 -17.24
CA THR A 301 10.24 12.19 -16.23
C THR A 301 9.36 11.87 -15.04
N GLU A 302 9.70 10.75 -14.40
CA GLU A 302 9.02 10.00 -13.33
C GLU A 302 8.79 10.79 -12.01
N ASP A 303 8.83 12.12 -12.05
CA ASP A 303 8.82 13.01 -10.88
C ASP A 303 7.48 13.15 -10.17
N LEU A 304 6.42 12.49 -10.65
CA LEU A 304 5.21 12.31 -9.85
C LEU A 304 5.49 11.45 -8.60
N GLU A 305 6.48 10.55 -8.65
CA GLU A 305 6.94 9.80 -7.48
C GLU A 305 7.70 10.68 -6.47
N GLN A 306 8.35 11.77 -6.91
CA GLN A 306 8.99 12.73 -5.99
C GLN A 306 7.97 13.49 -5.13
N CYS A 307 6.71 13.52 -5.54
CA CYS A 307 5.60 14.08 -4.77
C CYS A 307 4.90 13.02 -3.91
N ALA A 308 5.67 12.03 -3.44
CA ALA A 308 5.19 11.01 -2.53
C ALA A 308 4.60 11.65 -1.27
N ARG A 309 3.27 11.61 -1.21
CA ARG A 309 2.48 12.09 -0.09
C ARG A 309 2.45 11.00 0.99
N THR A 310 3.17 11.22 2.08
CA THR A 310 3.14 10.35 3.27
C THR A 310 2.61 11.11 4.46
N TYR A 311 1.99 10.38 5.40
CA TYR A 311 1.44 11.00 6.60
C TYR A 311 2.50 11.74 7.42
N VAL A 312 3.73 11.21 7.47
CA VAL A 312 4.84 11.79 8.24
C VAL A 312 5.28 13.15 7.69
N SER A 313 5.34 13.31 6.37
CA SER A 313 5.78 14.57 5.76
C SER A 313 4.66 15.59 5.62
N HIS A 314 3.42 15.14 5.43
CA HIS A 314 2.31 16.03 5.10
C HIS A 314 1.31 16.25 6.25
N GLY A 315 1.03 15.22 7.04
CA GLY A 315 0.13 15.27 8.19
C GLY A 315 -1.24 15.89 7.92
N ASN A 316 -1.91 16.33 8.98
CA ASN A 316 -3.19 17.02 8.89
C ASN A 316 -3.04 18.53 8.59
N TRP A 317 -1.83 19.02 8.29
CA TRP A 317 -1.59 20.43 7.96
C TRP A 317 -1.49 20.71 6.46
N GLU A 318 -2.00 19.81 5.62
CA GLU A 318 -2.07 20.04 4.16
C GLU A 318 -3.07 21.13 3.78
N THR A 319 -4.20 21.19 4.47
CA THR A 319 -5.27 22.14 4.20
C THR A 319 -5.71 22.80 5.49
N ARG A 320 -5.63 24.13 5.48
CA ARG A 320 -6.07 25.01 6.56
C ARG A 320 -7.36 25.70 6.14
N LEU A 321 -8.39 25.59 6.97
CA LEU A 321 -9.71 26.17 6.74
C LEU A 321 -9.89 27.34 7.71
N ALA A 322 -10.24 28.52 7.19
CA ALA A 322 -10.64 29.67 7.99
C ALA A 322 -12.16 29.64 8.15
N LEU A 323 -12.62 29.81 9.38
CA LEU A 323 -14.02 29.72 9.74
C LEU A 323 -14.59 31.11 10.03
N GLN A 324 -15.79 31.38 9.53
CA GLN A 324 -16.52 32.60 9.80
C GLN A 324 -17.07 32.57 11.24
N VAL A 325 -16.68 33.59 12.02
CA VAL A 325 -17.19 33.85 13.38
C VAL A 325 -17.88 35.21 13.35
N ALA A 326 -19.06 35.31 13.97
CA ALA A 326 -19.93 36.49 13.83
C ALA A 326 -19.28 37.79 14.34
N ASP A 327 -18.48 37.75 15.41
CA ASP A 327 -17.93 38.95 16.07
C ASP A 327 -16.55 38.69 16.74
N GLY A 328 -15.63 37.99 16.07
CA GLY A 328 -14.34 37.61 16.70
C GLY A 328 -13.19 37.38 15.73
N GLU A 329 -12.04 37.02 16.30
CA GLU A 329 -10.87 36.54 15.54
C GLU A 329 -11.25 35.27 14.74
N PRO A 330 -10.69 35.07 13.53
CA PRO A 330 -10.97 33.89 12.74
C PRO A 330 -10.52 32.64 13.47
N GLU A 331 -11.43 31.67 13.58
CA GLU A 331 -11.13 30.32 14.04
C GLU A 331 -10.63 29.48 12.86
N TYR A 332 -9.80 28.48 13.15
CA TYR A 332 -9.24 27.61 12.11
C TYR A 332 -9.59 26.15 12.35
N ALA A 333 -9.82 25.44 11.25
CA ALA A 333 -9.90 24.00 11.24
C ALA A 333 -8.87 23.39 10.28
N TYR A 334 -8.47 22.16 10.58
CA TYR A 334 -7.64 21.36 9.69
C TYR A 334 -8.45 20.24 9.04
N ALA A 335 -8.15 19.94 7.77
CA ALA A 335 -8.77 18.83 7.08
C ALA A 335 -8.21 17.47 7.55
N PRO A 336 -9.02 16.39 7.54
CA PRO A 336 -8.52 15.06 7.85
C PRO A 336 -7.54 14.58 6.77
N TYR A 337 -6.42 13.99 7.19
CA TYR A 337 -5.51 13.35 6.23
C TYR A 337 -6.13 12.03 5.73
N MET A 338 -6.44 11.98 4.44
CA MET A 338 -6.86 10.75 3.76
C MET A 338 -5.68 10.13 3.01
N GLY A 339 -5.64 8.82 2.81
CA GLY A 339 -4.73 8.16 1.87
C GLY A 339 -5.32 6.86 1.36
N TYR A 340 -4.61 6.19 0.47
CA TYR A 340 -4.97 4.85 0.00
C TYR A 340 -3.81 3.89 0.24
N ALA A 341 -4.14 2.63 0.45
CA ALA A 341 -3.12 1.59 0.54
C ALA A 341 -2.63 1.24 -0.86
N ALA A 342 -1.42 1.68 -1.22
CA ALA A 342 -0.83 1.43 -2.54
C ALA A 342 -0.78 -0.06 -2.90
N ALA A 343 -0.69 -0.91 -1.88
CA ALA A 343 -0.59 -2.35 -2.01
C ALA A 343 -1.88 -3.11 -1.68
N ALA A 344 -3.04 -2.44 -1.63
CA ALA A 344 -4.33 -3.11 -1.36
C ALA A 344 -4.72 -4.14 -2.42
N ALA A 345 -4.34 -3.94 -3.68
CA ALA A 345 -4.59 -4.90 -4.74
C ALA A 345 -3.48 -5.95 -4.75
N GLY A 346 -3.84 -7.23 -4.67
CA GLY A 346 -2.93 -8.30 -5.01
C GLY A 346 -3.02 -8.67 -6.49
N PRO A 347 -2.20 -9.61 -6.97
CA PRO A 347 -2.17 -10.02 -8.39
C PRO A 347 -3.53 -10.48 -8.95
N LYS A 348 -4.41 -11.07 -8.12
CA LYS A 348 -5.76 -11.49 -8.54
C LYS A 348 -6.77 -10.34 -8.56
N ASP A 349 -6.43 -9.19 -7.98
CA ASP A 349 -7.24 -7.96 -7.98
C ASP A 349 -6.87 -7.04 -9.17
N LEU A 350 -6.23 -7.59 -10.19
CA LEU A 350 -5.85 -6.91 -11.43
C LEU A 350 -6.54 -7.61 -12.59
N VAL A 351 -7.35 -6.87 -13.35
CA VAL A 351 -8.08 -7.42 -14.49
C VAL A 351 -7.52 -6.86 -15.79
N GLN A 352 -7.13 -7.76 -16.67
CA GLN A 352 -6.58 -7.43 -17.98
C GLN A 352 -7.60 -6.67 -18.83
N ILE A 353 -7.19 -5.54 -19.42
CA ILE A 353 -8.04 -4.81 -20.37
C ILE A 353 -8.01 -5.53 -21.73
N PRO A 354 -9.16 -5.93 -22.31
CA PRO A 354 -9.19 -6.72 -23.53
C PRO A 354 -8.96 -5.86 -24.78
N VAL A 355 -7.76 -5.28 -24.90
CA VAL A 355 -7.33 -4.50 -26.07
C VAL A 355 -6.09 -5.13 -26.71
N SER A 356 -6.12 -5.28 -28.03
CA SER A 356 -4.90 -5.60 -28.78
C SER A 356 -4.13 -4.31 -29.05
N ARG A 357 -2.93 -4.18 -28.46
CA ARG A 357 -2.03 -3.04 -28.68
C ARG A 357 -0.93 -3.35 -29.69
N GLU A 358 -0.66 -4.63 -29.90
CA GLU A 358 0.27 -5.11 -30.91
C GLU A 358 -0.38 -5.05 -32.30
N ILE A 359 0.33 -4.46 -33.25
CA ILE A 359 -0.03 -4.47 -34.66
C ILE A 359 0.77 -5.60 -35.29
N CYS A 360 0.19 -6.79 -35.38
CA CYS A 360 0.82 -7.90 -36.09
C CYS A 360 0.61 -7.71 -37.60
N ASP A 361 1.70 -7.49 -38.32
CA ASP A 361 1.70 -7.12 -39.73
C ASP A 361 1.46 -8.35 -40.62
N TYR A 362 0.23 -8.88 -40.69
CA TYR A 362 -0.21 -9.76 -41.78
C TYR A 362 -1.75 -9.74 -41.92
N ASP A 363 -2.20 -9.52 -43.15
CA ASP A 363 -3.56 -9.37 -43.73
C ASP A 363 -4.61 -10.47 -43.40
N HIS A 364 -4.37 -11.33 -42.40
CA HIS A 364 -5.14 -12.57 -42.19
C HIS A 364 -5.70 -12.81 -40.80
N MET A 365 -5.45 -11.95 -39.81
CA MET A 365 -6.29 -11.97 -38.62
C MET A 365 -7.43 -11.01 -38.83
N ALA A 366 -8.63 -11.56 -39.10
CA ALA A 366 -9.89 -10.87 -38.87
C ALA A 366 -9.85 -10.36 -37.43
N SER A 367 -9.37 -9.14 -37.24
CA SER A 367 -9.13 -8.50 -35.95
C SER A 367 -10.42 -8.68 -35.17
N LYS A 368 -10.37 -9.54 -34.14
CA LYS A 368 -11.50 -9.75 -33.26
C LYS A 368 -11.82 -8.36 -32.72
N LYS A 369 -12.89 -7.76 -33.23
CA LYS A 369 -13.23 -6.37 -32.96
C LYS A 369 -13.25 -6.19 -31.45
N ASP A 370 -12.29 -5.42 -30.93
CA ASP A 370 -12.21 -5.20 -29.49
C ASP A 370 -13.56 -4.66 -29.01
N PRO A 371 -14.01 -5.05 -27.81
CA PRO A 371 -15.22 -4.48 -27.25
C PRO A 371 -15.08 -2.96 -27.11
N GLY A 372 -16.18 -2.23 -27.26
CA GLY A 372 -16.17 -0.77 -27.06
C GLY A 372 -16.04 -0.38 -25.58
N PHE A 373 -16.53 -1.25 -24.69
CA PHE A 373 -16.59 -1.04 -23.26
C PHE A 373 -16.30 -2.35 -22.52
N MET A 374 -15.83 -2.23 -21.28
CA MET A 374 -15.69 -3.31 -20.32
C MET A 374 -16.42 -2.93 -19.02
N ASP A 375 -17.20 -3.86 -18.47
CA ASP A 375 -17.77 -3.69 -17.14
C ASP A 375 -16.69 -4.04 -16.09
N VAL A 376 -16.41 -3.10 -15.20
CA VAL A 376 -15.43 -3.28 -14.12
C VAL A 376 -16.18 -3.35 -12.80
N ASN A 377 -15.95 -4.42 -12.04
CA ASN A 377 -16.39 -4.52 -10.65
C ASN A 377 -15.21 -4.15 -9.74
N TRP A 378 -15.33 -3.03 -9.03
CA TRP A 378 -14.30 -2.45 -8.19
C TRP A 378 -14.72 -2.49 -6.73
N GLN A 379 -13.99 -3.25 -5.92
CA GLN A 379 -14.21 -3.36 -4.49
C GLN A 379 -13.48 -2.24 -3.75
N LEU A 380 -14.26 -1.34 -3.17
CA LEU A 380 -13.78 -0.27 -2.31
C LEU A 380 -13.92 -0.68 -0.85
N SER A 381 -12.91 -0.37 -0.05
CA SER A 381 -12.96 -0.54 1.40
C SER A 381 -12.49 0.70 2.14
N TYR A 382 -13.03 0.93 3.32
CA TYR A 382 -12.71 2.06 4.18
C TYR A 382 -12.29 1.58 5.58
N SER A 383 -11.28 2.25 6.14
CA SER A 383 -10.98 2.16 7.57
C SER A 383 -10.36 3.44 8.09
N GLY A 384 -10.88 3.97 9.20
CA GLY A 384 -10.20 5.01 9.94
C GLY A 384 -9.09 4.46 10.85
N ARG A 385 -8.00 5.23 11.00
CA ARG A 385 -6.75 4.78 11.62
C ARG A 385 -6.10 5.85 12.47
N SER A 386 -5.64 5.47 13.66
CA SER A 386 -4.76 6.34 14.43
C SER A 386 -3.46 6.63 13.63
N PRO A 387 -2.83 7.80 13.83
CA PRO A 387 -1.59 8.20 13.17
C PRO A 387 -0.53 7.09 13.09
N LEU A 388 -0.22 6.46 14.23
CA LEU A 388 0.77 5.37 14.34
C LEU A 388 0.40 4.15 13.49
N LYS A 389 -0.88 3.77 13.45
CA LYS A 389 -1.34 2.62 12.65
C LYS A 389 -1.34 2.93 11.17
N PHE A 390 -1.61 4.18 10.80
CA PHE A 390 -1.55 4.65 9.42
C PHE A 390 -0.11 4.55 8.90
N PHE A 391 0.85 5.13 9.64
CA PHE A 391 2.26 5.04 9.28
C PHE A 391 2.79 3.62 9.18
N ALA A 392 2.53 2.79 10.20
CA ALA A 392 2.98 1.39 10.17
C ALA A 392 2.42 0.66 8.95
N ALA A 393 1.19 1.00 8.54
CA ALA A 393 0.56 0.41 7.37
C ALA A 393 1.14 0.87 6.03
N ASP A 394 1.82 2.01 5.99
CA ASP A 394 2.53 2.49 4.79
C ASP A 394 3.95 1.89 4.70
N GLN A 395 4.56 1.54 5.84
CA GLN A 395 5.91 0.94 5.89
C GLN A 395 5.92 -0.58 5.69
N ILE A 396 4.91 -1.28 6.21
CA ILE A 396 4.91 -2.76 6.26
C ILE A 396 4.57 -3.36 4.88
N VAL A 397 3.74 -2.68 4.09
CA VAL A 397 3.14 -3.32 2.92
C VAL A 397 4.01 -3.08 1.68
N GLN A 398 4.82 -4.07 1.36
CA GLN A 398 5.41 -4.24 0.04
C GLN A 398 4.62 -5.30 -0.72
N THR A 399 4.10 -4.96 -1.90
CA THR A 399 3.59 -5.96 -2.83
C THR A 399 4.76 -6.59 -3.57
N ASN A 400 4.94 -7.89 -3.40
CA ASN A 400 5.70 -8.66 -4.38
C ASN A 400 4.89 -8.66 -5.68
N ARG A 401 5.28 -7.81 -6.63
CA ARG A 401 4.69 -7.81 -7.96
C ARG A 401 5.18 -9.07 -8.68
N VAL A 402 4.23 -9.90 -9.12
CA VAL A 402 4.50 -11.10 -9.90
C VAL A 402 4.20 -10.79 -11.35
N SER A 403 5.06 -11.24 -12.27
CA SER A 403 4.80 -11.12 -13.70
C SER A 403 3.55 -11.91 -14.08
N PHE A 404 2.74 -11.36 -14.98
CA PHE A 404 1.53 -12.04 -15.47
C PHE A 404 1.81 -13.28 -16.34
N ASN A 405 3.08 -13.50 -16.71
CA ASN A 405 3.53 -14.72 -17.40
C ASN A 405 3.90 -15.85 -16.43
N GLU A 406 3.86 -15.62 -15.12
CA GLU A 406 4.23 -16.62 -14.12
C GLU A 406 3.16 -17.69 -13.90
N THR A 407 3.54 -18.78 -13.24
CA THR A 407 2.62 -19.87 -12.93
C THR A 407 1.49 -19.42 -11.99
N GLU A 408 0.32 -20.05 -12.13
CA GLU A 408 -0.83 -19.78 -11.27
C GLU A 408 -0.47 -19.93 -9.78
N CYS A 409 0.34 -20.93 -9.43
CA CYS A 409 0.83 -21.15 -8.07
C CYS A 409 1.60 -19.95 -7.50
N LYS A 410 2.53 -19.35 -8.28
CA LYS A 410 3.26 -18.14 -7.84
C LYS A 410 2.31 -16.96 -7.64
N THR A 411 1.34 -16.80 -8.53
CA THR A 411 0.32 -15.74 -8.46
C THR A 411 -0.55 -15.89 -7.22
N VAL A 412 -1.01 -17.11 -6.92
CA VAL A 412 -1.77 -17.43 -5.70
C VAL A 412 -0.95 -17.13 -4.45
N LYS A 413 0.31 -17.57 -4.38
CA LYS A 413 1.19 -17.32 -3.23
C LYS A 413 1.45 -15.83 -3.01
N ALA A 414 1.60 -15.06 -4.07
CA ALA A 414 1.76 -13.62 -3.98
C ALA A 414 0.46 -12.91 -3.53
N GLN A 415 -0.70 -13.34 -4.03
CA GLN A 415 -1.99 -12.89 -3.53
C GLN A 415 -2.13 -13.17 -2.04
N GLU A 416 -1.86 -14.40 -1.62
CA GLU A 416 -1.96 -14.85 -0.23
C GLU A 416 -1.03 -14.04 0.71
N SER A 417 0.17 -13.72 0.24
CA SER A 417 1.10 -12.83 0.95
C SER A 417 0.54 -11.41 1.07
N ALA A 418 0.04 -10.84 -0.04
CA ALA A 418 -0.60 -9.52 -0.04
C ALA A 418 -1.78 -9.50 0.95
N GLU A 419 -2.63 -10.53 0.94
CA GLU A 419 -3.76 -10.68 1.84
C GLU A 419 -3.36 -10.74 3.31
N LEU A 420 -2.30 -11.48 3.63
CA LEU A 420 -1.77 -11.57 4.99
C LEU A 420 -1.25 -10.22 5.48
N TRP A 421 -0.36 -9.57 4.73
CA TRP A 421 0.28 -8.31 5.14
C TRP A 421 -0.70 -7.15 5.20
N ASN A 422 -1.51 -6.96 4.16
CA ASN A 422 -2.59 -5.98 4.18
C ASN A 422 -3.60 -6.28 5.29
N GLY A 423 -3.87 -7.57 5.52
CA GLY A 423 -4.69 -8.07 6.61
C GLY A 423 -4.23 -7.63 7.99
N LEU A 424 -2.93 -7.73 8.26
CA LEU A 424 -2.31 -7.34 9.53
C LEU A 424 -2.46 -5.85 9.80
N VAL A 425 -2.33 -5.04 8.74
CA VAL A 425 -2.58 -3.60 8.79
C VAL A 425 -4.07 -3.28 8.69
N GLY A 426 -4.95 -4.27 8.76
CA GLY A 426 -6.40 -4.17 8.92
C GLY A 426 -7.20 -3.90 7.64
N HIS A 427 -6.61 -4.09 6.47
CA HIS A 427 -7.39 -4.38 5.27
C HIS A 427 -8.09 -5.72 5.45
N ARG A 428 -9.27 -5.89 4.87
CA ARG A 428 -10.02 -7.14 4.97
C ARG A 428 -10.45 -7.52 3.56
N TYR A 429 -9.93 -8.63 3.07
CA TYR A 429 -10.27 -9.12 1.73
C TYR A 429 -11.62 -9.80 1.71
N TYR A 430 -11.88 -10.60 2.75
CA TYR A 430 -13.08 -11.41 2.94
C TYR A 430 -13.60 -11.27 4.37
N GLU A 431 -14.91 -11.46 4.56
CA GLU A 431 -15.55 -11.35 5.88
C GLU A 431 -15.11 -12.43 6.88
N ASP A 432 -14.38 -13.45 6.47
CA ASP A 432 -13.85 -14.53 7.30
C ASP A 432 -12.32 -14.47 7.44
N ALA A 433 -11.66 -13.52 6.78
CA ALA A 433 -10.21 -13.37 6.86
C ALA A 433 -9.75 -13.05 8.30
N HIS A 434 -8.86 -13.89 8.83
CA HIS A 434 -8.26 -13.74 10.16
C HIS A 434 -6.72 -13.65 10.11
N PRO A 435 -6.16 -12.58 9.49
CA PRO A 435 -4.72 -12.46 9.21
C PRO A 435 -3.86 -12.50 10.48
N ARG A 436 -4.34 -11.96 11.61
CA ARG A 436 -3.63 -12.02 12.89
C ARG A 436 -3.54 -13.42 13.46
N ARG A 437 -4.62 -14.20 13.36
CA ARG A 437 -4.64 -15.60 13.80
C ARG A 437 -3.70 -16.42 12.91
N ARG A 438 -3.72 -16.17 11.61
CA ARG A 438 -2.82 -16.81 10.65
C ARG A 438 -1.36 -16.49 10.93
N LEU A 439 -0.99 -15.22 11.11
CA LEU A 439 0.36 -14.83 11.51
C LEU A 439 0.77 -15.49 12.83
N PHE A 440 -0.10 -15.49 13.84
CA PHE A 440 0.19 -16.15 15.12
C PHE A 440 0.50 -17.65 14.94
N LEU A 441 -0.29 -18.36 14.12
CA LEU A 441 -0.06 -19.79 13.84
C LEU A 441 1.25 -20.01 13.08
N ILE A 442 1.55 -19.18 12.07
CA ILE A 442 2.81 -19.21 11.33
C ILE A 442 3.99 -18.96 12.27
N SER A 443 3.92 -17.92 13.10
CA SER A 443 4.97 -17.61 14.09
C SER A 443 5.16 -18.73 15.10
N LEU A 444 4.06 -19.32 15.59
CA LEU A 444 4.11 -20.46 16.51
C LEU A 444 4.80 -21.66 15.84
N LEU A 445 4.49 -21.94 14.58
CA LEU A 445 5.12 -23.02 13.81
C LEU A 445 6.62 -22.78 13.65
N TYR A 446 7.06 -21.57 13.31
CA TYR A 446 8.48 -21.24 13.24
C TYR A 446 9.21 -21.36 14.58
N ILE A 447 8.57 -20.95 15.69
CA ILE A 447 9.12 -21.11 17.04
C ILE A 447 9.27 -22.59 17.37
N LEU A 448 8.23 -23.40 17.13
CA LEU A 448 8.26 -24.84 17.38
C LEU A 448 9.31 -25.55 16.53
N SER A 449 9.41 -25.21 15.24
CA SER A 449 10.43 -25.72 14.32
C SER A 449 11.85 -25.35 14.78
N SER A 450 12.04 -24.12 15.26
CA SER A 450 13.33 -23.67 15.81
C SER A 450 13.70 -24.48 17.07
N VAL A 451 12.76 -24.68 17.99
CA VAL A 451 12.97 -25.49 19.20
C VAL A 451 13.29 -26.94 18.83
N ASP A 452 12.58 -27.53 17.87
CA ASP A 452 12.84 -28.88 17.36
C ASP A 452 14.26 -28.98 16.75
N GLY A 453 14.67 -28.02 15.93
CA GLY A 453 16.01 -27.95 15.37
C GLY A 453 17.11 -27.84 16.44
N MET A 454 16.88 -27.05 17.50
CA MET A 454 17.79 -26.94 18.63
C MET A 454 17.88 -28.23 19.46
N LEU A 455 16.74 -28.88 19.72
CA LEU A 455 16.70 -30.16 20.43
C LEU A 455 17.38 -31.27 19.62
N THR A 456 17.14 -31.30 18.31
CA THR A 456 17.79 -32.20 17.36
C THR A 456 19.30 -31.99 17.34
N SER A 457 19.75 -30.74 17.21
CA SER A 457 21.18 -30.39 17.23
C SER A 457 21.83 -30.77 18.56
N SER A 458 21.18 -30.47 19.69
CA SER A 458 21.63 -30.86 21.02
C SER A 458 21.69 -32.39 21.16
N TYR A 459 20.71 -33.12 20.65
CA TYR A 459 20.68 -34.59 20.68
C TYR A 459 21.88 -35.17 19.91
N TRP A 460 22.11 -34.71 18.68
CA TRP A 460 23.24 -35.17 17.86
C TRP A 460 24.59 -34.77 18.43
N TYR A 461 24.72 -33.55 18.95
CA TYR A 461 25.94 -33.06 19.56
C TYR A 461 26.27 -33.78 20.88
N THR A 462 25.26 -34.03 21.71
CA THR A 462 25.43 -34.75 22.98
C THR A 462 25.52 -36.26 22.79
N ARG A 463 25.69 -36.74 21.55
CA ARG A 463 25.90 -38.15 21.26
C ARG A 463 27.40 -38.43 21.19
N THR A 464 27.90 -39.26 22.10
CA THR A 464 29.34 -39.63 22.17
C THR A 464 29.60 -41.09 21.82
N SER A 465 28.56 -41.88 21.54
CA SER A 465 28.65 -43.30 21.16
C SER A 465 27.45 -43.69 20.27
N THR A 466 27.64 -44.68 19.39
CA THR A 466 26.59 -45.30 18.58
C THR A 466 25.82 -46.38 19.34
N VAL A 467 26.35 -46.87 20.47
CA VAL A 467 25.72 -47.90 21.29
C VAL A 467 24.62 -47.25 22.15
N GLY A 468 23.35 -47.56 21.86
CA GLY A 468 22.20 -47.04 22.60
C GLY A 468 21.37 -46.00 21.86
N ILE A 469 21.25 -46.08 20.53
CA ILE A 469 20.17 -45.39 19.82
C ILE A 469 18.86 -45.91 20.41
N SER A 470 18.21 -45.09 21.22
CA SER A 470 16.82 -45.30 21.59
C SER A 470 16.02 -45.27 20.29
N VAL A 471 15.56 -46.45 19.86
CA VAL A 471 14.69 -46.61 18.69
C VAL A 471 13.48 -45.69 18.82
N SER A 472 12.96 -45.52 20.04
CA SER A 472 11.89 -44.58 20.34
C SER A 472 12.25 -43.11 20.12
N GLY A 473 13.47 -42.67 20.44
CA GLY A 473 13.91 -41.29 20.19
C GLY A 473 14.13 -41.00 18.70
N ALA A 474 14.70 -41.94 17.96
CA ALA A 474 14.83 -41.84 16.50
C ALA A 474 13.45 -41.82 15.82
N LEU A 475 12.51 -42.66 16.30
CA LEU A 475 11.14 -42.67 15.81
C LEU A 475 10.42 -41.35 16.08
N LEU A 476 10.59 -40.75 17.27
CA LEU A 476 10.00 -39.45 17.59
C LEU A 476 10.55 -38.32 16.71
N LEU A 477 11.84 -38.34 16.39
CA LEU A 477 12.44 -37.37 15.46
C LEU A 477 11.88 -37.55 14.04
N VAL A 478 11.76 -38.80 13.56
CA VAL A 478 11.16 -39.08 12.25
C VAL A 478 9.70 -38.66 12.24
N ILE A 479 8.93 -38.93 13.31
CA ILE A 479 7.54 -38.48 13.46
C ILE A 479 7.48 -36.95 13.46
N SER A 480 8.35 -36.25 14.20
CA SER A 480 8.41 -34.78 14.22
C SER A 480 8.66 -34.22 12.82
N GLN A 481 9.66 -34.74 12.11
CA GLN A 481 10.00 -34.30 10.75
C GLN A 481 8.90 -34.63 9.74
N THR A 482 8.31 -35.83 9.81
CA THR A 482 7.19 -36.19 8.94
C THR A 482 5.95 -35.37 9.25
N PHE A 483 5.68 -35.06 10.53
CA PHE A 483 4.58 -34.16 10.89
C PHE A 483 4.83 -32.73 10.39
N GLY A 484 6.08 -32.25 10.44
CA GLY A 484 6.49 -30.99 9.81
C GLY A 484 6.21 -30.97 8.31
N VAL A 485 6.65 -32.00 7.57
CA VAL A 485 6.37 -32.15 6.13
C VAL A 485 4.87 -32.26 5.85
N ILE A 486 4.12 -32.95 6.70
CA ILE A 486 2.66 -33.09 6.57
C ILE A 486 1.98 -31.75 6.80
N VAL A 487 2.40 -30.96 7.80
CA VAL A 487 1.84 -29.62 8.05
C VAL A 487 2.21 -28.65 6.93
N ASP A 488 3.44 -28.68 6.43
CA ASP A 488 3.86 -27.89 5.26
C ASP A 488 3.08 -28.31 4.00
N SER A 489 2.79 -29.60 3.86
CA SER A 489 1.94 -30.12 2.77
C SER A 489 0.48 -29.69 2.96
N PHE A 490 -0.10 -29.76 4.16
CA PHE A 490 -1.49 -29.35 4.39
C PHE A 490 -1.68 -27.84 4.26
N SER A 491 -0.72 -27.05 4.74
CA SER A 491 -0.71 -25.60 4.51
C SER A 491 -0.52 -25.21 3.04
N SER A 492 -0.05 -26.12 2.17
CA SER A 492 -0.08 -25.94 0.72
C SER A 492 -1.29 -26.57 0.03
N PHE A 493 -2.11 -27.35 0.75
CA PHE A 493 -3.33 -28.00 0.23
C PHE A 493 -4.64 -27.34 0.67
N ASP A 494 -4.64 -26.49 1.71
CA ASP A 494 -5.80 -25.71 2.16
C ASP A 494 -6.11 -24.51 1.22
N ASP A 495 -5.98 -24.70 -0.09
CA ASP A 495 -6.63 -23.88 -1.12
C ASP A 495 -7.99 -24.53 -1.44
N PRO A 496 -9.11 -24.12 -0.80
CA PRO A 496 -10.42 -24.49 -1.30
C PRO A 496 -10.67 -23.71 -2.59
N HIS A 497 -10.83 -24.45 -3.69
CA HIS A 497 -11.41 -23.94 -4.95
C HIS A 497 -12.78 -23.30 -4.73
#